data_AF-A0A7V2W8F0-F1
#
_entry.id   AF-A0A7V2W8F0-F1
#
_cell.length_a   1.000
_cell.length_b   1.000
_cell.length_c   1.000
_cell.angle_alpha   90.00
_cell.angle_beta   90.00
_cell.angle_gamma   90.00
#
_symmetry.space_group_name_H-M   'P 1'
#
loop_
_entity.id
_entity.type
_entity.pdbx_description
1 polymer ?
#
loop_
_entity_poly.entity_id
_entity_poly.type
_entity_poly.pdbx_seq_one_letter_code
_entity_poly.pdbx_strand_id
1 'polypeptide(L)'
;MNEPTRELFWSLDGTQILLFYLGAALAGGVFLAGCWRLFDRYRRARRLPSLPDLRAGLGRALVDVLSQRTVRRRDALAGWAHTAVFAGYLIGAIGTAVITVEYDFLAPLFDIRFWRGDFYLWYSLILDLGHLGLTVGLLVLIGRRLLLRPAKLDYRRRYRGERERRPAARRWWLEDWGFLLFLLAVEITGFLLEGARLLMEQPAWVAWSPVGRAVAALLAAAGMDGPAASSFRAVLWWLHGALALGFTAAIPWYKARHMLLAVGSLAVRDRNALRRLPREPEEASEAGIGGTGDLTWKDLLDLDACTRCGRCHEACPARTVGAPLSPRDLVLDLGDAVRRQGPIDLAGGTIAAETLWSCMCCGACQEICPVGIEHPPLVVRMRRRLVERDELDPLLRTTLDQVANTGNSFGENPRKRGHWTRELEFRVKDLRREPAE
;
A
#
# COMPACT_ATOMS: atom_id res chain seq x y z
N MET A 1 -31.13 -23.37 -30.55
CA MET A 1 -30.31 -23.69 -29.37
C MET A 1 -29.85 -22.37 -28.79
N ASN A 2 -30.21 -22.06 -27.55
CA ASN A 2 -29.91 -20.76 -26.96
C ASN A 2 -28.39 -20.58 -26.85
N GLU A 3 -27.90 -19.45 -27.35
CA GLU A 3 -26.50 -19.07 -27.31
C GLU A 3 -26.02 -18.99 -25.85
N PRO A 4 -24.82 -19.52 -25.49
CA PRO A 4 -24.32 -19.50 -24.10
C PRO A 4 -24.33 -18.10 -23.48
N THR A 5 -25.06 -17.92 -22.38
CA THR A 5 -25.12 -16.67 -21.59
C THR A 5 -25.80 -16.96 -20.24
N ARG A 6 -25.95 -15.95 -19.36
CA ARG A 6 -26.74 -16.07 -18.13
C ARG A 6 -27.53 -14.81 -17.82
N GLU A 7 -28.62 -14.95 -17.06
CA GLU A 7 -29.39 -13.81 -16.58
C GLU A 7 -28.70 -13.11 -15.38
N LEU A 8 -28.59 -11.79 -15.43
CA LEU A 8 -27.90 -10.97 -14.43
C LEU A 8 -28.73 -10.79 -13.14
N PHE A 9 -29.98 -10.35 -13.29
CA PHE A 9 -30.91 -10.05 -12.21
C PHE A 9 -32.00 -11.11 -12.07
N TRP A 10 -31.62 -12.39 -12.22
CA TRP A 10 -32.54 -13.52 -12.05
C TRP A 10 -33.30 -13.43 -10.72
N SER A 11 -34.61 -13.67 -10.78
CA SER A 11 -35.60 -13.58 -9.69
C SER A 11 -35.74 -12.22 -9.00
N LEU A 12 -35.22 -11.13 -9.57
CA LEU A 12 -35.40 -9.80 -9.02
C LEU A 12 -36.48 -9.02 -9.76
N ASP A 13 -37.38 -8.40 -9.01
CA ASP A 13 -38.35 -7.44 -9.54
C ASP A 13 -37.72 -6.05 -9.77
N GLY A 14 -38.48 -5.15 -10.40
CA GLY A 14 -38.00 -3.79 -10.68
C GLY A 14 -37.64 -2.98 -9.42
N THR A 15 -38.30 -3.24 -8.29
CA THR A 15 -38.01 -2.56 -7.01
C THR A 15 -36.68 -3.04 -6.45
N GLN A 16 -36.42 -4.34 -6.48
CA GLN A 16 -35.18 -4.96 -6.04
C GLN A 16 -33.99 -4.52 -6.89
N ILE A 17 -34.16 -4.45 -8.22
CA ILE A 17 -33.15 -3.92 -9.13
C ILE A 17 -32.85 -2.45 -8.80
N LEU A 18 -33.89 -1.61 -8.61
CA LEU A 18 -33.72 -0.22 -8.20
C LEU A 18 -32.95 -0.10 -6.88
N LEU A 19 -33.30 -0.90 -5.86
CA LEU A 19 -32.61 -0.91 -4.57
C LEU A 19 -31.13 -1.27 -4.70
N PHE A 20 -30.79 -2.22 -5.58
CA PHE A 20 -29.40 -2.56 -5.86
C PHE A 20 -28.63 -1.37 -6.46
N TYR A 21 -29.18 -0.69 -7.48
CA TYR A 21 -28.53 0.49 -8.05
C TYR A 21 -28.43 1.66 -7.08
N LEU A 22 -29.43 1.87 -6.21
CA LEU A 22 -29.34 2.87 -5.14
C LEU A 22 -28.21 2.52 -4.15
N GLY A 23 -28.07 1.24 -3.80
CA GLY A 23 -26.96 0.75 -2.98
C GLY A 23 -25.60 0.95 -3.67
N ALA A 24 -25.52 0.69 -4.98
CA ALA A 24 -24.31 0.90 -5.77
C ALA A 24 -23.95 2.40 -5.87
N ALA A 25 -24.94 3.26 -6.08
CA ALA A 25 -24.75 4.72 -6.09
C ALA A 25 -24.28 5.25 -4.73
N LEU A 26 -24.86 4.75 -3.63
CA LEU A 26 -24.42 5.08 -2.27
C LEU A 26 -22.97 4.63 -2.03
N ALA A 27 -22.63 3.39 -2.40
CA ALA A 27 -21.28 2.86 -2.26
C ALA A 27 -20.26 3.68 -3.09
N GLY A 28 -20.63 4.05 -4.32
CA GLY A 28 -19.85 4.95 -5.18
C GLY A 28 -19.68 6.34 -4.55
N GLY A 29 -20.74 6.91 -3.99
CA GLY A 29 -20.69 8.20 -3.27
C GLY A 29 -19.75 8.18 -2.07
N VAL A 30 -19.79 7.12 -1.26
CA VAL A 30 -18.89 6.93 -0.10
C VAL A 30 -17.43 6.75 -0.55
N PHE A 31 -17.21 6.00 -1.64
CA PHE A 31 -15.89 5.86 -2.25
C PHE A 31 -15.34 7.21 -2.73
N LEU A 32 -16.14 7.97 -3.49
CA LEU A 32 -15.76 9.28 -4.01
C LEU A 32 -15.51 10.29 -2.88
N ALA A 33 -16.33 10.30 -1.83
CA ALA A 33 -16.14 11.14 -0.65
C ALA A 33 -14.81 10.82 0.07
N GLY A 34 -14.44 9.55 0.16
CA GLY A 34 -13.15 9.13 0.73
C GLY A 34 -11.96 9.58 -0.12
N CYS A 35 -12.05 9.43 -1.45
CA CYS A 35 -11.04 9.92 -2.38
C CYS A 35 -10.91 11.45 -2.31
N TRP A 36 -12.04 12.16 -2.26
CA TRP A 36 -12.08 13.61 -2.11
C TRP A 36 -11.43 14.06 -0.80
N ARG A 37 -11.69 13.38 0.32
CA ARG A 37 -11.06 13.68 1.61
C ARG A 37 -9.54 13.54 1.57
N LEU A 38 -9.02 12.53 0.85
CA LEU A 38 -7.57 12.38 0.63
C LEU A 38 -7.02 13.54 -0.19
N PHE A 39 -7.67 13.87 -1.31
CA PHE A 39 -7.29 14.97 -2.18
C PHE A 39 -7.32 16.33 -1.46
N ASP A 40 -8.39 16.61 -0.74
CA ASP A 40 -8.62 17.81 0.07
C ASP A 40 -7.55 17.98 1.16
N ARG A 41 -7.08 16.88 1.77
CA ARG A 41 -5.95 16.90 2.68
C ARG A 41 -4.64 17.20 1.96
N TYR A 42 -4.37 16.56 0.83
CA TYR A 42 -3.12 16.74 0.08
C TYR A 42 -3.00 18.14 -0.50
N ARG A 43 -4.10 18.74 -1.00
CA ARG A 43 -4.05 20.10 -1.57
C ARG A 43 -3.72 21.18 -0.56
N ARG A 44 -4.00 20.95 0.73
CA ARG A 44 -3.74 21.89 1.83
C ARG A 44 -2.36 21.69 2.48
N ALA A 45 -1.65 20.62 2.13
CA ALA A 45 -0.31 20.36 2.64
C ALA A 45 0.73 21.23 1.94
N ARG A 46 1.96 21.30 2.50
CA ARG A 46 3.05 22.07 1.86
C ARG A 46 3.36 21.54 0.46
N ARG A 47 3.76 22.44 -0.43
CA ARG A 47 4.18 22.07 -1.78
C ARG A 47 5.60 21.50 -1.76
N LEU A 48 5.92 20.68 -2.76
CA LEU A 48 7.30 20.30 -3.01
C LEU A 48 8.06 21.49 -3.61
N PRO A 49 9.36 21.66 -3.30
CA PRO A 49 10.20 22.69 -3.93
C PRO A 49 10.30 22.53 -5.47
N SER A 50 10.26 21.29 -5.95
CA SER A 50 10.29 20.95 -7.37
C SER A 50 9.23 19.91 -7.71
N LEU A 51 8.55 20.09 -8.84
CA LEU A 51 7.56 19.12 -9.30
C LEU A 51 8.23 17.85 -9.84
N PRO A 52 7.70 16.66 -9.54
CA PRO A 52 8.18 15.42 -10.12
C PRO A 52 7.81 15.33 -11.61
N ASP A 53 8.62 14.62 -12.40
CA ASP A 53 8.26 14.22 -13.77
C ASP A 53 7.20 13.12 -13.73
N LEU A 54 5.93 13.53 -13.77
CA LEU A 54 4.77 12.66 -13.66
C LEU A 54 4.64 11.71 -14.86
N ARG A 55 5.04 12.12 -16.07
CA ARG A 55 4.87 11.27 -17.26
C ARG A 55 5.81 10.08 -17.20
N ALA A 56 7.10 10.33 -17.00
CA ALA A 56 8.07 9.25 -16.86
C ALA A 56 7.84 8.46 -15.56
N GLY A 57 7.40 9.14 -14.50
CA GLY A 57 7.00 8.55 -13.22
C GLY A 57 5.89 7.52 -13.36
N LEU A 58 4.77 7.90 -13.99
CA LEU A 58 3.60 7.05 -14.17
C LEU A 58 3.92 5.82 -15.02
N GLY A 59 4.67 5.98 -16.12
CA GLY A 59 5.10 4.85 -16.94
C GLY A 59 5.90 3.81 -16.14
N ARG A 60 6.84 4.26 -15.29
CA ARG A 60 7.58 3.36 -14.39
C ARG A 60 6.69 2.71 -13.34
N ALA A 61 5.78 3.49 -12.74
CA ALA A 61 4.87 3.00 -11.71
C ALA A 61 3.94 1.90 -12.26
N LEU A 62 3.40 2.08 -13.47
CA LEU A 62 2.58 1.06 -14.14
C LEU A 62 3.39 -0.22 -14.40
N VAL A 63 4.63 -0.12 -14.87
CA VAL A 63 5.51 -1.29 -15.02
C VAL A 63 5.76 -1.98 -13.68
N ASP A 64 6.02 -1.21 -12.61
CA ASP A 64 6.26 -1.76 -11.27
C ASP A 64 5.04 -2.49 -10.70
N VAL A 65 3.84 -1.90 -10.84
CA VAL A 65 2.59 -2.47 -10.37
C VAL A 65 2.17 -3.67 -11.22
N LEU A 66 2.12 -3.57 -12.54
CA LEU A 66 1.68 -4.66 -13.40
C LEU A 66 2.63 -5.86 -13.35
N SER A 67 3.95 -5.62 -13.30
CA SER A 67 4.92 -6.71 -13.19
C SER A 67 5.02 -7.31 -11.80
N GLN A 68 4.47 -6.65 -10.76
CA GLN A 68 4.59 -7.02 -9.35
C GLN A 68 6.04 -7.20 -8.86
N ARG A 69 7.04 -6.69 -9.60
CA ARG A 69 8.46 -6.96 -9.34
C ARG A 69 8.94 -6.38 -8.01
N THR A 70 8.42 -5.22 -7.64
CA THR A 70 8.76 -4.55 -6.37
C THR A 70 8.24 -5.34 -5.18
N VAL A 71 7.07 -5.97 -5.33
CA VAL A 71 6.49 -6.88 -4.33
C VAL A 71 7.21 -8.22 -4.32
N ARG A 72 7.64 -8.80 -5.44
CA ARG A 72 8.41 -10.07 -5.40
C ARG A 72 9.82 -9.95 -4.81
N ARG A 73 10.43 -8.76 -4.89
CA ARG A 73 11.81 -8.54 -4.45
C ARG A 73 12.05 -8.95 -2.98
N ARG A 74 12.98 -9.88 -2.77
CA ARG A 74 13.43 -10.40 -1.45
C ARG A 74 12.34 -11.03 -0.55
N ASP A 75 11.16 -11.37 -1.09
CA ASP A 75 10.10 -12.11 -0.37
C ASP A 75 9.17 -12.78 -1.41
N ALA A 76 9.69 -13.83 -2.05
CA ALA A 76 9.05 -14.47 -3.20
C ALA A 76 7.67 -15.07 -2.86
N LEU A 77 7.53 -15.71 -1.69
CA LEU A 77 6.27 -16.29 -1.23
C LEU A 77 5.16 -15.23 -1.13
N ALA A 78 5.42 -14.12 -0.43
CA ALA A 78 4.45 -13.04 -0.34
C ALA A 78 4.22 -12.35 -1.69
N GLY A 79 5.27 -12.26 -2.53
CA GLY A 79 5.20 -11.68 -3.86
C GLY A 79 4.31 -12.43 -4.83
N TRP A 80 4.45 -13.76 -4.91
CA TRP A 80 3.61 -14.60 -5.77
C TRP A 80 2.18 -14.66 -5.26
N ALA A 81 1.98 -14.81 -3.95
CA ALA A 81 0.65 -14.77 -3.36
C ALA A 81 -0.06 -13.43 -3.64
N HIS A 82 0.64 -12.31 -3.48
CA HIS A 82 0.08 -10.99 -3.81
C HIS A 82 -0.15 -10.81 -5.32
N THR A 83 0.69 -11.40 -6.18
CA THR A 83 0.49 -11.38 -7.63
C THR A 83 -0.83 -12.08 -7.99
N ALA A 84 -1.12 -13.22 -7.37
CA ALA A 84 -2.37 -13.94 -7.56
C ALA A 84 -3.59 -13.14 -7.05
N VAL A 85 -3.48 -12.51 -5.88
CA VAL A 85 -4.52 -11.60 -5.35
C VAL A 85 -4.75 -10.41 -6.30
N PHE A 86 -3.68 -9.76 -6.77
CA PHE A 86 -3.76 -8.61 -7.66
C PHE A 86 -4.39 -8.99 -9.02
N ALA A 87 -3.90 -10.06 -9.65
CA ALA A 87 -4.38 -10.50 -10.94
C ALA A 87 -5.85 -10.93 -10.87
N GLY A 88 -6.23 -11.75 -9.89
CA GLY A 88 -7.61 -12.18 -9.71
C GLY A 88 -8.56 -11.01 -9.41
N TYR A 89 -8.15 -10.06 -8.56
CA TYR A 89 -8.96 -8.87 -8.28
C TYR A 89 -9.13 -8.01 -9.53
N LEU A 90 -8.05 -7.81 -10.31
CA LEU A 90 -8.10 -7.04 -11.55
C LEU A 90 -9.00 -7.71 -12.59
N ILE A 91 -8.92 -9.04 -12.73
CA ILE A 91 -9.80 -9.82 -13.60
C ILE A 91 -11.27 -9.65 -13.16
N GLY A 92 -11.57 -9.79 -11.87
CA GLY A 92 -12.92 -9.59 -11.32
C GLY A 92 -13.46 -8.17 -11.54
N ALA A 93 -12.62 -7.15 -11.32
CA ALA A 93 -12.97 -5.76 -11.56
C ALA A 93 -13.25 -5.47 -13.05
N ILE A 94 -12.41 -5.99 -13.96
CA ILE A 94 -12.63 -5.88 -15.41
C ILE A 94 -13.90 -6.63 -15.81
N GLY A 95 -14.10 -7.85 -15.32
CA GLY A 95 -15.29 -8.64 -15.65
C GLY A 95 -16.58 -7.94 -15.25
N THR A 96 -16.62 -7.39 -14.04
CA THR A 96 -17.76 -6.59 -13.54
C THR A 96 -17.96 -5.32 -14.38
N ALA A 97 -16.89 -4.63 -14.74
CA ALA A 97 -16.97 -3.45 -15.60
C ALA A 97 -17.47 -3.77 -17.01
N VAL A 98 -17.06 -4.90 -17.59
CA VAL A 98 -17.54 -5.38 -18.90
C VAL A 98 -19.05 -5.62 -18.87
N ILE A 99 -19.55 -6.30 -17.84
CA ILE A 99 -21.00 -6.49 -17.64
C ILE A 99 -21.71 -5.15 -17.54
N THR A 100 -21.19 -4.23 -16.71
CA THR A 100 -21.78 -2.90 -16.51
C THR A 100 -21.85 -2.14 -17.84
N VAL A 101 -20.75 -2.12 -18.60
CA VAL A 101 -20.68 -1.43 -19.90
C VAL A 101 -21.68 -2.02 -20.89
N GLU A 102 -21.81 -3.34 -20.98
CA GLU A 102 -22.80 -3.93 -21.88
C GLU A 102 -24.23 -3.67 -21.41
N TYR A 103 -24.57 -4.10 -20.19
CA TYR A 103 -25.94 -4.16 -19.70
C TYR A 103 -26.52 -2.76 -19.44
N ASP A 104 -25.74 -1.87 -18.84
CA ASP A 104 -26.23 -0.55 -18.39
C ASP A 104 -26.10 0.54 -19.47
N PHE A 105 -25.19 0.36 -20.43
CA PHE A 105 -24.90 1.39 -21.44
C PHE A 105 -25.12 0.91 -22.86
N LEU A 106 -24.41 -0.12 -23.31
CA LEU A 106 -24.40 -0.48 -24.73
C LEU A 106 -25.71 -1.11 -25.22
N ALA A 107 -26.32 -2.00 -24.44
CA ALA A 107 -27.59 -2.62 -24.81
C ALA A 107 -28.75 -1.59 -24.81
N PRO A 108 -28.93 -0.72 -23.80
CA PRO A 108 -30.02 0.25 -23.82
C PRO A 108 -29.83 1.40 -24.82
N LEU A 109 -28.58 1.86 -25.05
CA LEU A 109 -28.31 3.03 -25.89
C LEU A 109 -28.09 2.68 -27.37
N PHE A 110 -27.55 1.50 -27.65
CA PHE A 110 -27.10 1.12 -29.00
C PHE A 110 -27.55 -0.29 -29.44
N ASP A 111 -28.28 -1.04 -28.60
CA ASP A 111 -28.70 -2.43 -28.84
C ASP A 111 -27.52 -3.39 -29.13
N ILE A 112 -26.35 -3.11 -28.56
CA ILE A 112 -25.16 -3.96 -28.73
C ILE A 112 -25.08 -4.95 -27.57
N ARG A 113 -25.11 -6.26 -27.89
CA ARG A 113 -24.96 -7.38 -26.94
C ARG A 113 -23.89 -8.36 -27.39
N PHE A 114 -22.77 -8.43 -26.68
CA PHE A 114 -21.63 -9.29 -26.98
C PHE A 114 -21.33 -10.33 -25.89
N TRP A 115 -21.97 -10.25 -24.73
CA TRP A 115 -21.82 -11.16 -23.60
C TRP A 115 -22.62 -12.45 -23.77
N ARG A 116 -22.32 -13.15 -24.85
CA ARG A 116 -22.94 -14.41 -25.27
C ARG A 116 -21.96 -15.24 -26.10
N GLY A 117 -22.30 -16.51 -26.32
CA GLY A 117 -21.52 -17.41 -27.17
C GLY A 117 -20.11 -17.64 -26.61
N ASP A 118 -19.13 -17.74 -27.50
CA ASP A 118 -17.74 -18.01 -27.14
C ASP A 118 -17.14 -16.94 -26.21
N PHE A 119 -17.56 -15.69 -26.34
CA PHE A 119 -17.11 -14.62 -25.45
C PHE A 119 -17.51 -14.92 -24.00
N TYR A 120 -18.78 -15.28 -23.77
CA TYR A 120 -19.28 -15.64 -22.45
C TYR A 120 -18.55 -16.86 -21.88
N LEU A 121 -18.25 -17.86 -22.71
CA LEU A 121 -17.54 -19.06 -22.28
C LEU A 121 -16.13 -18.74 -21.76
N TRP A 122 -15.32 -18.01 -22.54
CA TRP A 122 -14.00 -17.56 -22.11
C TRP A 122 -14.06 -16.62 -20.91
N TYR A 123 -15.03 -15.70 -20.90
CA TYR A 123 -15.30 -14.80 -19.79
C TYR A 123 -15.53 -15.58 -18.48
N SER A 124 -16.38 -16.63 -18.52
CA SER A 124 -16.68 -17.47 -17.38
C SER A 124 -15.44 -18.18 -16.84
N LEU A 125 -14.65 -18.78 -17.75
CA LEU A 125 -13.44 -19.52 -17.38
C LEU A 125 -12.35 -18.61 -16.80
N ILE A 126 -12.13 -17.43 -17.40
CA ILE A 126 -11.13 -16.47 -16.95
C ILE A 126 -11.48 -15.96 -15.55
N LEU A 127 -12.75 -15.66 -15.28
CA LEU A 127 -13.18 -15.25 -13.94
C LEU A 127 -13.05 -16.38 -12.93
N ASP A 128 -13.53 -17.58 -13.25
CA ASP A 128 -13.50 -18.73 -12.35
C ASP A 128 -12.06 -19.07 -11.92
N LEU A 129 -11.12 -19.10 -12.87
CA LEU A 129 -9.70 -19.33 -12.58
C LEU A 129 -9.01 -18.12 -11.93
N GLY A 130 -9.39 -16.89 -12.29
CA GLY A 130 -8.87 -15.67 -11.69
C GLY A 130 -9.20 -15.58 -10.19
N HIS A 131 -10.45 -15.83 -9.82
CA HIS A 131 -10.92 -15.86 -8.44
C HIS A 131 -10.33 -17.05 -7.66
N LEU A 132 -10.05 -18.19 -8.32
CA LEU A 132 -9.30 -19.29 -7.69
C LEU A 132 -7.89 -18.82 -7.31
N GLY A 133 -7.20 -18.16 -8.23
CA GLY A 133 -5.88 -17.58 -7.98
C GLY A 133 -5.91 -16.57 -6.82
N LEU A 134 -6.91 -15.68 -6.81
CA LEU A 134 -7.13 -14.72 -5.71
C LEU A 134 -7.30 -15.44 -4.37
N THR A 135 -8.19 -16.43 -4.33
CA THR A 135 -8.50 -17.23 -3.13
C THR A 135 -7.26 -17.96 -2.61
N VAL A 136 -6.51 -18.64 -3.48
CA VAL A 136 -5.26 -19.31 -3.12
C VAL A 136 -4.23 -18.30 -2.59
N GLY A 137 -4.09 -17.15 -3.25
CA GLY A 137 -3.23 -16.07 -2.79
C GLY A 137 -3.58 -15.58 -1.38
N LEU A 138 -4.86 -15.40 -1.09
CA LEU A 138 -5.35 -15.05 0.25
C LEU A 138 -5.04 -16.13 1.29
N LEU A 139 -5.33 -17.40 0.98
CA LEU A 139 -5.05 -18.53 1.85
C LEU A 139 -3.55 -18.62 2.18
N VAL A 140 -2.67 -18.40 1.21
CA VAL A 140 -1.22 -18.36 1.45
C VAL A 140 -0.83 -17.19 2.36
N LEU A 141 -1.40 -16.00 2.16
CA LEU A 141 -1.11 -14.82 3.00
C LEU A 141 -1.65 -14.98 4.44
N ILE A 142 -2.81 -15.60 4.59
CA ILE A 142 -3.41 -15.95 5.89
C ILE A 142 -2.56 -17.03 6.57
N GLY A 143 -2.28 -18.13 5.88
CA GLY A 143 -1.45 -19.23 6.39
C GLY A 143 -0.05 -18.76 6.80
N ARG A 144 0.57 -17.88 6.01
CA ARG A 144 1.83 -17.23 6.36
C ARG A 144 1.77 -16.47 7.69
N ARG A 145 0.64 -15.83 8.00
CA ARG A 145 0.47 -15.10 9.27
C ARG A 145 0.21 -16.03 10.45
N LEU A 146 -0.51 -17.13 10.25
CA LEU A 146 -0.84 -18.10 11.32
C LEU A 146 0.33 -19.03 11.64
N LEU A 147 0.96 -19.57 10.61
CA LEU A 147 1.96 -20.65 10.69
C LEU A 147 3.37 -20.09 10.81
N LEU A 148 3.78 -19.22 9.87
CA LEU A 148 5.17 -18.73 9.81
C LEU A 148 5.44 -17.55 10.76
N ARG A 149 4.40 -16.79 11.12
CA ARG A 149 4.45 -15.67 12.08
C ARG A 149 5.68 -14.77 11.93
N PRO A 150 5.98 -14.27 10.71
CA PRO A 150 7.22 -13.55 10.44
C PRO A 150 7.33 -12.28 11.30
N ALA A 151 8.52 -12.03 11.85
CA ALA A 151 8.77 -10.93 12.79
C ALA A 151 8.39 -9.55 12.24
N LYS A 152 8.58 -9.29 10.93
CA LYS A 152 8.14 -8.05 10.26
C LYS A 152 6.65 -7.80 10.25
N LEU A 153 5.82 -8.78 10.60
CA LEU A 153 4.37 -8.63 10.70
C LEU A 153 3.91 -8.56 12.17
N ASP A 154 4.81 -8.69 13.15
CA ASP A 154 4.50 -8.42 14.55
C ASP A 154 4.61 -6.91 14.80
N TYR A 155 3.53 -6.31 15.33
CA TYR A 155 3.47 -4.89 15.68
C TYR A 155 3.97 -4.60 17.09
N ARG A 156 4.37 -5.62 17.86
CA ARG A 156 5.03 -5.43 19.16
C ARG A 156 6.43 -4.86 18.95
N ARG A 157 6.81 -3.83 19.69
CA ARG A 157 8.15 -3.26 19.65
C ARG A 157 9.07 -3.96 20.62
N ARG A 158 9.37 -5.24 20.34
CA ARG A 158 10.30 -6.01 21.19
C ARG A 158 11.68 -5.38 21.28
N TYR A 159 12.08 -4.63 20.24
CA TYR A 159 13.30 -3.83 20.22
C TYR A 159 13.30 -2.65 21.23
N ARG A 160 12.17 -2.38 21.89
CA ARG A 160 12.03 -1.45 23.03
C ARG A 160 11.60 -2.15 24.33
N GLY A 161 11.68 -3.48 24.38
CA GLY A 161 11.20 -4.25 25.53
C GLY A 161 9.67 -4.36 25.66
N GLU A 162 8.89 -3.84 24.71
CA GLU A 162 7.43 -3.94 24.75
C GLU A 162 6.96 -5.40 24.57
N ARG A 163 6.21 -5.91 25.55
CA ARG A 163 5.64 -7.28 25.51
C ARG A 163 4.23 -7.31 24.92
N GLU A 164 3.49 -6.22 25.04
CA GLU A 164 2.12 -6.09 24.58
C GLU A 164 1.97 -5.17 23.37
N ARG A 165 0.84 -5.29 22.67
CA ARG A 165 0.50 -4.37 21.59
C ARG A 165 -0.19 -3.14 22.18
N ARG A 166 0.39 -1.97 21.90
CA ARG A 166 -0.25 -0.67 22.11
C ARG A 166 -1.63 -0.60 21.44
N PRO A 167 -2.56 0.25 21.91
CA PRO A 167 -3.89 0.38 21.28
C PRO A 167 -3.86 0.61 19.77
N ALA A 168 -2.97 1.50 19.29
CA ALA A 168 -2.78 1.75 17.86
C ALA A 168 -2.33 0.48 17.09
N ALA A 169 -1.37 -0.26 17.67
CA ALA A 169 -0.88 -1.52 17.10
C ALA A 169 -1.95 -2.62 17.07
N ARG A 170 -2.84 -2.68 18.07
CA ARG A 170 -4.00 -3.58 18.07
C ARG A 170 -4.96 -3.23 16.94
N ARG A 171 -5.25 -1.95 16.73
CA ARG A 171 -6.08 -1.49 15.60
C ARG A 171 -5.48 -1.88 14.26
N TRP A 172 -4.19 -1.64 14.01
CA TRP A 172 -3.59 -2.03 12.73
C TRP A 172 -3.60 -3.55 12.51
N TRP A 173 -3.43 -4.32 13.59
CA TRP A 173 -3.54 -5.78 13.55
C TRP A 173 -4.95 -6.24 13.20
N LEU A 174 -5.98 -5.63 13.79
CA LEU A 174 -7.39 -5.90 13.47
C LEU A 174 -7.70 -5.53 12.02
N GLU A 175 -7.24 -4.37 11.53
CA GLU A 175 -7.43 -3.95 10.14
C GLU A 175 -6.75 -4.90 9.15
N ASP A 176 -5.56 -5.43 9.48
CA ASP A 176 -4.85 -6.39 8.65
C ASP A 176 -5.62 -7.70 8.49
N TRP A 177 -6.20 -8.23 9.59
CA TRP A 177 -7.01 -9.44 9.58
C TRP A 177 -8.38 -9.22 8.96
N GLY A 178 -9.04 -8.12 9.33
CA GLY A 178 -10.33 -7.73 8.77
C GLY A 178 -10.25 -7.62 7.26
N PHE A 179 -9.20 -7.01 6.71
CA PHE A 179 -9.01 -6.93 5.25
C PHE A 179 -8.92 -8.31 4.58
N LEU A 180 -8.10 -9.22 5.13
CA LEU A 180 -7.90 -10.55 4.53
C LEU A 180 -9.15 -11.43 4.63
N LEU A 181 -9.81 -11.43 5.79
CA LEU A 181 -11.00 -12.24 6.03
C LEU A 181 -12.21 -11.70 5.28
N PHE A 182 -12.35 -10.37 5.18
CA PHE A 182 -13.41 -9.75 4.41
C PHE A 182 -13.28 -10.09 2.91
N LEU A 183 -12.07 -9.95 2.34
CA LEU A 183 -11.86 -10.29 0.93
C LEU A 183 -12.08 -11.79 0.69
N LEU A 184 -11.65 -12.65 1.62
CA LEU A 184 -11.93 -14.09 1.53
C LEU A 184 -13.44 -14.39 1.60
N ALA A 185 -14.21 -13.67 2.42
CA ALA A 185 -15.66 -13.83 2.48
C ALA A 185 -16.35 -13.41 1.16
N VAL A 186 -15.88 -12.33 0.52
CA VAL A 186 -16.33 -11.94 -0.83
C VAL A 186 -16.09 -13.09 -1.83
N GLU A 187 -14.90 -13.70 -1.82
CA GLU A 187 -14.58 -14.80 -2.72
C GLU A 187 -15.42 -16.06 -2.46
N ILE A 188 -15.54 -16.47 -1.18
CA ILE A 188 -16.32 -17.65 -0.81
C ILE A 188 -17.79 -17.46 -1.22
N THR A 189 -18.36 -16.30 -0.93
CA THR A 189 -19.76 -16.02 -1.32
C THR A 189 -19.93 -15.98 -2.84
N GLY A 190 -18.94 -15.50 -3.60
CA GLY A 190 -18.96 -15.52 -5.06
C GLY A 190 -18.95 -16.93 -5.65
N PHE A 191 -18.09 -17.80 -5.13
CA PHE A 191 -18.04 -19.21 -5.55
C PHE A 191 -19.29 -20.00 -5.15
N LEU A 192 -19.83 -19.76 -3.95
CA LEU A 192 -21.10 -20.35 -3.53
C LEU A 192 -22.26 -19.89 -4.43
N LEU A 193 -22.28 -18.60 -4.80
CA LEU A 193 -23.28 -18.04 -5.71
C LEU A 193 -23.23 -18.70 -7.10
N GLU A 194 -22.03 -18.86 -7.67
CA GLU A 194 -21.84 -19.55 -8.94
C GLU A 194 -22.18 -21.04 -8.85
N GLY A 195 -21.78 -21.73 -7.78
CA GLY A 195 -22.11 -23.14 -7.57
C GLY A 195 -23.62 -23.37 -7.44
N ALA A 196 -24.32 -22.53 -6.67
CA ALA A 196 -25.77 -22.58 -6.55
C ALA A 196 -26.48 -22.32 -7.89
N ARG A 197 -25.97 -21.38 -8.69
CA ARG A 197 -26.46 -21.12 -10.05
C ARG A 197 -26.32 -22.35 -10.95
N LEU A 198 -25.15 -22.99 -10.97
CA LEU A 198 -24.90 -24.16 -11.82
C LEU A 198 -25.73 -25.37 -11.42
N LEU A 199 -25.99 -25.55 -10.13
CA LEU A 199 -26.87 -26.60 -9.62
C LEU A 199 -28.34 -26.38 -10.01
N MET A 200 -28.78 -25.11 -10.03
CA MET A 200 -30.12 -24.68 -10.42
C MET A 200 -30.37 -24.75 -11.94
N GLU A 201 -29.47 -24.16 -12.74
CA GLU A 201 -29.67 -23.98 -14.19
C GLU A 201 -29.23 -25.20 -15.02
N GLN A 202 -28.31 -26.02 -14.50
CA GLN A 202 -27.70 -27.16 -15.20
C GLN A 202 -27.32 -26.87 -16.67
N PRO A 203 -26.54 -25.81 -16.95
CA PRO A 203 -26.22 -25.43 -18.32
C PRO A 203 -25.31 -26.47 -18.99
N ALA A 204 -25.51 -26.70 -20.29
CA ALA A 204 -24.70 -27.63 -21.09
C ALA A 204 -23.18 -27.29 -21.08
N TRP A 205 -22.83 -26.03 -20.81
CA TRP A 205 -21.46 -25.51 -20.77
C TRP A 205 -20.86 -25.40 -19.36
N VAL A 206 -21.40 -26.12 -18.35
CA VAL A 206 -20.90 -26.13 -16.96
C VAL A 206 -19.38 -26.37 -16.83
N ALA A 207 -18.75 -27.01 -17.81
CA ALA A 207 -17.30 -27.25 -17.86
C ALA A 207 -16.45 -25.96 -17.92
N TRP A 208 -17.02 -24.83 -18.35
CA TRP A 208 -16.34 -23.53 -18.42
C TRP A 208 -16.27 -22.77 -17.09
N SER A 209 -16.85 -23.33 -16.02
CA SER A 209 -16.69 -22.85 -14.64
C SER A 209 -16.23 -24.02 -13.76
N PRO A 210 -14.99 -24.51 -13.89
CA PRO A 210 -14.54 -25.72 -13.22
C PRO A 210 -14.62 -25.65 -11.68
N VAL A 211 -14.31 -24.51 -11.08
CA VAL A 211 -14.40 -24.32 -9.61
C VAL A 211 -15.86 -24.16 -9.21
N GLY A 212 -16.64 -23.35 -9.91
CA GLY A 212 -18.09 -23.29 -9.73
C GLY A 212 -18.75 -24.67 -9.80
N ARG A 213 -18.36 -25.52 -10.76
CA ARG A 213 -18.83 -26.90 -10.91
C ARG A 213 -18.45 -27.77 -9.70
N ALA A 214 -17.23 -27.64 -9.20
CA ALA A 214 -16.81 -28.36 -8.00
C ALA A 214 -17.64 -27.94 -6.78
N VAL A 215 -17.91 -26.63 -6.63
CA VAL A 215 -18.76 -26.11 -5.56
C VAL A 215 -20.21 -26.59 -5.72
N ALA A 216 -20.75 -26.61 -6.93
CA ALA A 216 -22.08 -27.17 -7.20
C ALA A 216 -22.18 -28.65 -6.79
N ALA A 217 -21.15 -29.45 -7.09
CA ALA A 217 -21.08 -30.85 -6.67
C ALA A 217 -21.00 -31.00 -5.14
N LEU A 218 -20.27 -30.12 -4.44
CA LEU A 218 -20.23 -30.10 -2.98
C LEU A 218 -21.58 -29.73 -2.37
N LEU A 219 -22.28 -28.75 -2.94
CA LEU A 219 -23.64 -28.37 -2.50
C LEU A 219 -24.63 -29.52 -2.71
N ALA A 220 -24.58 -30.19 -3.86
CA ALA A 220 -25.40 -31.37 -4.13
C ALA A 220 -25.09 -32.53 -3.17
N ALA A 221 -23.81 -32.78 -2.88
CA ALA A 221 -23.39 -33.78 -1.90
C ALA A 221 -23.84 -33.45 -0.46
N ALA A 222 -24.03 -32.16 -0.15
CA ALA A 222 -24.63 -31.70 1.10
C ALA A 222 -26.16 -31.81 1.13
N GLY A 223 -26.79 -32.41 0.10
CA GLY A 223 -28.23 -32.63 0.02
C GLY A 223 -29.03 -31.48 -0.59
N MET A 224 -28.37 -30.49 -1.20
CA MET A 224 -29.05 -29.38 -1.87
C MET A 224 -29.56 -29.82 -3.25
N ASP A 225 -30.84 -29.65 -3.51
CA ASP A 225 -31.46 -29.85 -4.83
C ASP A 225 -31.66 -28.51 -5.57
N GLY A 226 -32.22 -28.55 -6.78
CA GLY A 226 -32.44 -27.35 -7.60
C GLY A 226 -33.28 -26.26 -6.91
N PRO A 227 -34.47 -26.57 -6.35
CA PRO A 227 -35.28 -25.61 -5.60
C PRO A 227 -34.57 -25.00 -4.38
N ALA A 228 -33.84 -25.82 -3.59
CA ALA A 228 -33.04 -25.33 -2.48
C ALA A 228 -31.89 -24.42 -2.96
N ALA A 229 -31.20 -24.78 -4.05
CA ALA A 229 -30.15 -23.99 -4.66
C ALA A 229 -30.66 -22.62 -5.17
N SER A 230 -31.85 -22.60 -5.76
CA SER A 230 -32.55 -21.39 -6.18
C SER A 230 -32.77 -20.42 -5.00
N SER A 231 -33.31 -20.93 -3.89
CA SER A 231 -33.58 -20.13 -2.68
C SER A 231 -32.29 -19.64 -2.04
N PHE A 232 -31.27 -20.50 -1.98
CA PHE A 232 -29.95 -20.18 -1.46
C PHE A 232 -29.25 -19.11 -2.30
N ARG A 233 -29.33 -19.20 -3.63
CA ARG A 233 -28.80 -18.22 -4.57
C ARG A 233 -29.43 -16.84 -4.37
N ALA A 234 -30.76 -16.77 -4.17
CA ALA A 234 -31.46 -15.49 -3.97
C ALA A 234 -30.94 -14.72 -2.74
N VAL A 235 -30.69 -15.42 -1.63
CA VAL A 235 -30.09 -14.81 -0.42
C VAL A 235 -28.62 -14.47 -0.63
N LEU A 236 -27.85 -15.39 -1.21
CA LEU A 236 -26.42 -15.19 -1.46
C LEU A 236 -26.15 -14.02 -2.40
N TRP A 237 -27.03 -13.76 -3.37
CA TRP A 237 -26.87 -12.67 -4.32
C TRP A 237 -26.81 -11.32 -3.59
N TRP A 238 -27.75 -11.09 -2.66
CA TRP A 238 -27.77 -9.88 -1.83
C TRP A 238 -26.60 -9.80 -0.86
N LEU A 239 -26.24 -10.92 -0.21
CA LEU A 239 -25.08 -10.96 0.68
C LEU A 239 -23.79 -10.62 -0.06
N HIS A 240 -23.54 -11.28 -1.20
CA HIS A 240 -22.35 -11.06 -2.01
C HIS A 240 -22.33 -9.62 -2.55
N GLY A 241 -23.46 -9.13 -3.07
CA GLY A 241 -23.60 -7.74 -3.53
C GLY A 241 -23.30 -6.72 -2.42
N ALA A 242 -23.85 -6.92 -1.21
CA ALA A 242 -23.57 -6.05 -0.07
C ALA A 242 -22.09 -6.08 0.35
N LEU A 243 -21.45 -7.25 0.35
CA LEU A 243 -20.03 -7.39 0.65
C LEU A 243 -19.16 -6.70 -0.42
N ALA A 244 -19.46 -6.89 -1.70
CA ALA A 244 -18.71 -6.28 -2.81
C ALA A 244 -18.85 -4.76 -2.86
N LEU A 245 -20.08 -4.24 -2.69
CA LEU A 245 -20.34 -2.81 -2.60
C LEU A 245 -19.71 -2.20 -1.33
N GLY A 246 -19.82 -2.90 -0.20
CA GLY A 246 -19.17 -2.51 1.05
C GLY A 246 -17.65 -2.45 0.94
N PHE A 247 -17.02 -3.44 0.27
CA PHE A 247 -15.59 -3.42 -0.03
C PHE A 247 -15.21 -2.16 -0.81
N THR A 248 -15.95 -1.92 -1.90
CA THR A 248 -15.71 -0.80 -2.83
C THR A 248 -15.83 0.53 -2.11
N ALA A 249 -16.91 0.75 -1.37
CA ALA A 249 -17.12 1.94 -0.55
C ALA A 249 -15.98 2.15 0.46
N ALA A 250 -15.49 1.07 1.08
CA ALA A 250 -14.47 1.13 2.10
C ALA A 250 -13.07 1.47 1.56
N ILE A 251 -12.73 1.16 0.30
CA ILE A 251 -11.36 1.25 -0.26
C ILE A 251 -10.54 2.45 0.26
N PRO A 252 -10.97 3.72 0.15
CA PRO A 252 -10.16 4.88 0.54
C PRO A 252 -10.01 5.09 2.05
N TRP A 253 -10.78 4.39 2.88
CA TRP A 253 -10.91 4.65 4.32
C TRP A 253 -10.03 3.78 5.21
N TYR A 254 -9.50 2.66 4.69
CA TYR A 254 -8.74 1.69 5.48
C TYR A 254 -7.54 1.14 4.70
N LYS A 255 -7.04 -0.03 5.10
CA LYS A 255 -5.87 -0.70 4.52
C LYS A 255 -5.92 -0.85 2.99
N ALA A 256 -7.09 -1.04 2.37
CA ALA A 256 -7.20 -1.22 0.92
C ALA A 256 -6.82 0.02 0.09
N ARG A 257 -6.72 1.22 0.69
CA ARG A 257 -6.36 2.46 -0.02
C ARG A 257 -5.01 2.39 -0.75
N HIS A 258 -4.12 1.49 -0.34
CA HIS A 258 -2.85 1.27 -1.05
C HIS A 258 -3.06 0.86 -2.51
N MET A 259 -4.21 0.25 -2.86
CA MET A 259 -4.58 -0.07 -4.24
C MET A 259 -4.67 1.19 -5.10
N LEU A 260 -5.08 2.32 -4.52
CA LEU A 260 -5.14 3.62 -5.18
C LEU A 260 -3.79 4.36 -5.08
N LEU A 261 -3.20 4.38 -3.89
CA LEU A 261 -2.10 5.29 -3.55
C LEU A 261 -0.71 4.75 -3.91
N ALA A 262 -0.54 3.44 -4.07
CA ALA A 262 0.75 2.85 -4.43
C ALA A 262 1.24 3.33 -5.81
N VAL A 263 0.33 3.44 -6.79
CA VAL A 263 0.66 3.97 -8.13
C VAL A 263 1.14 5.41 -8.02
N GLY A 264 0.44 6.23 -7.24
CA GLY A 264 0.80 7.62 -7.00
C GLY A 264 2.17 7.77 -6.34
N SER A 265 2.42 7.07 -5.23
CA SER A 265 3.70 7.13 -4.49
C SER A 265 4.87 6.66 -5.36
N LEU A 266 4.70 5.59 -6.14
CA LEU A 266 5.71 5.12 -7.10
C LEU A 266 5.95 6.12 -8.24
N ALA A 267 4.89 6.78 -8.73
CA ALA A 267 5.00 7.75 -9.82
C ALA A 267 5.79 9.00 -9.41
N VAL A 268 5.68 9.43 -8.15
CA VAL A 268 6.32 10.66 -7.64
C VAL A 268 7.59 10.40 -6.86
N ARG A 269 8.08 9.16 -6.82
CA ARG A 269 9.33 8.77 -6.13
C ARG A 269 10.54 9.47 -6.75
N ASP A 270 11.33 10.17 -5.93
CA ASP A 270 12.62 10.74 -6.30
C ASP A 270 13.74 9.71 -6.11
N ARG A 271 14.35 9.32 -7.23
CA ARG A 271 15.50 8.40 -7.24
C ARG A 271 16.77 8.99 -6.65
N ASN A 272 16.84 10.31 -6.54
CA ASN A 272 17.98 11.02 -5.99
C ASN A 272 17.75 11.49 -4.55
N ALA A 273 16.64 11.11 -3.91
CA ALA A 273 16.33 11.53 -2.54
C ALA A 273 17.41 11.14 -1.50
N LEU A 274 18.23 10.12 -1.78
CA LEU A 274 19.38 9.74 -0.95
C LEU A 274 20.69 10.41 -1.37
N ARG A 275 20.75 10.95 -2.60
CA ARG A 275 21.92 11.68 -3.12
C ARG A 275 21.84 13.17 -2.82
N ARG A 276 20.62 13.70 -2.68
CA ARG A 276 20.34 15.12 -2.45
C ARG A 276 19.29 15.21 -1.36
N LEU A 277 19.70 15.66 -0.18
CA LEU A 277 18.75 15.98 0.88
C LEU A 277 17.96 17.25 0.49
N PRO A 278 16.66 17.34 0.83
CA PRO A 278 15.87 18.53 0.56
C PRO A 278 16.54 19.76 1.19
N ARG A 279 16.63 20.89 0.50
CA ARG A 279 17.10 22.14 1.12
C ARG A 279 16.00 22.72 2.01
N GLU A 280 16.39 23.39 3.08
CA GLU A 280 15.43 24.23 3.82
C GLU A 280 15.09 25.45 2.95
N PRO A 281 13.82 25.89 2.94
CA PRO A 281 13.46 27.16 2.30
C PRO A 281 14.21 28.31 2.98
N GLU A 282 14.74 29.26 2.21
CA GLU A 282 15.51 30.40 2.74
C GLU A 282 14.67 31.29 3.68
N GLU A 283 13.35 31.36 3.44
CA GLU A 283 12.40 32.19 4.20
C GLU A 283 11.63 31.41 5.28
N ALA A 284 12.04 30.19 5.62
CA ALA A 284 11.35 29.39 6.63
C ALA A 284 11.60 29.95 8.04
N SER A 285 10.52 30.26 8.78
CA SER A 285 10.60 30.73 10.17
C SER A 285 11.00 29.63 11.17
N GLU A 286 10.77 28.37 10.79
CA GLU A 286 11.14 27.19 11.57
C GLU A 286 11.78 26.15 10.65
N ALA A 287 12.77 25.44 11.15
CA ALA A 287 13.50 24.43 10.39
C ALA A 287 12.83 23.05 10.43
N GLY A 288 12.67 22.44 9.26
CA GLY A 288 12.31 21.05 9.12
C GLY A 288 10.82 20.73 9.36
N ILE A 289 10.57 19.64 10.09
CA ILE A 289 9.21 19.14 10.39
C ILE A 289 9.03 19.07 11.91
N GLY A 290 8.27 19.99 12.47
CA GLY A 290 7.84 19.96 13.87
C GLY A 290 6.39 19.51 14.04
N GLY A 291 5.52 19.89 13.11
CA GLY A 291 4.09 19.56 13.16
C GLY A 291 3.55 18.96 11.87
N THR A 292 2.27 18.58 11.90
CA THR A 292 1.57 18.03 10.74
C THR A 292 1.45 19.04 9.59
N GLY A 293 1.46 20.34 9.89
CA GLY A 293 1.46 21.44 8.90
C GLY A 293 2.77 21.60 8.13
N ASP A 294 3.86 20.96 8.56
CA ASP A 294 5.16 21.02 7.89
C ASP A 294 5.33 19.92 6.83
N LEU A 295 4.43 18.93 6.85
CA LEU A 295 4.43 17.83 5.89
C LEU A 295 3.99 18.33 4.52
N THR A 296 4.71 17.87 3.49
CA THR A 296 4.32 18.11 2.11
C THR A 296 3.21 17.15 1.68
N TRP A 297 2.51 17.46 0.59
CA TRP A 297 1.51 16.53 0.04
C TRP A 297 2.12 15.15 -0.29
N LYS A 298 3.41 15.12 -0.69
CA LYS A 298 4.14 13.88 -0.97
C LYS A 298 4.39 13.07 0.29
N ASP A 299 4.72 13.74 1.40
CA ASP A 299 4.89 13.06 2.68
C ASP A 299 3.59 12.38 3.09
N LEU A 300 2.46 13.09 2.96
CA LEU A 300 1.15 12.52 3.28
C LEU A 300 0.80 11.34 2.37
N LEU A 301 1.08 11.44 1.07
CA LEU A 301 0.92 10.34 0.12
C LEU A 301 1.74 9.11 0.50
N ASP A 302 3.01 9.30 0.86
CA ASP A 302 3.91 8.23 1.27
C ASP A 302 3.45 7.55 2.58
N LEU A 303 3.05 8.35 3.58
CA LEU A 303 2.47 7.82 4.82
C LEU A 303 1.18 7.02 4.55
N ASP A 304 0.37 7.44 3.57
CA ASP A 304 -0.88 6.79 3.26
C ASP A 304 -0.75 5.54 2.38
N ALA A 305 0.25 5.50 1.50
CA ALA A 305 0.54 4.38 0.61
C ALA A 305 1.14 3.15 1.35
N CYS A 306 1.57 3.31 2.60
CA CYS A 306 2.16 2.24 3.40
C CYS A 306 1.25 1.00 3.50
N THR A 307 1.74 -0.13 2.98
CA THR A 307 1.03 -1.42 3.00
C THR A 307 1.18 -2.21 4.30
N ARG A 308 1.99 -1.69 5.24
CA ARG A 308 2.37 -2.35 6.51
C ARG A 308 3.09 -3.69 6.31
N CYS A 309 3.82 -3.87 5.22
CA CYS A 309 4.52 -5.13 4.91
C CYS A 309 5.75 -5.40 5.79
N GLY A 310 6.33 -4.37 6.42
CA GLY A 310 7.45 -4.49 7.35
C GLY A 310 8.81 -4.83 6.73
N ARG A 311 8.98 -4.76 5.40
CA ARG A 311 10.29 -4.94 4.77
C ARG A 311 11.32 -3.90 5.22
N CYS A 312 10.88 -2.65 5.39
CA CYS A 312 11.71 -1.59 5.92
C CYS A 312 12.09 -1.80 7.41
N HIS A 313 11.27 -2.53 8.17
CA HIS A 313 11.59 -2.96 9.54
C HIS A 313 12.66 -4.07 9.57
N GLU A 314 12.60 -5.03 8.65
CA GLU A 314 13.64 -6.06 8.47
C GLU A 314 14.96 -5.52 7.94
N ALA A 315 14.93 -4.59 6.99
CA ALA A 315 16.14 -4.07 6.36
C ALA A 315 16.90 -3.03 7.18
N CYS A 316 16.39 -2.58 8.33
CA CYS A 316 16.99 -1.50 9.10
C CYS A 316 18.15 -1.99 9.99
N PRO A 317 19.41 -1.57 9.73
CA PRO A 317 20.55 -2.04 10.53
C PRO A 317 20.52 -1.55 11.97
N ALA A 318 20.05 -0.31 12.21
CA ALA A 318 19.90 0.24 13.55
C ALA A 318 18.98 -0.65 14.41
N ARG A 319 17.88 -1.15 13.81
CA ARG A 319 16.99 -2.09 14.49
C ARG A 319 17.69 -3.41 14.81
N THR A 320 18.45 -3.95 13.87
CA THR A 320 19.16 -5.23 14.01
C THR A 320 20.10 -5.23 15.21
N VAL A 321 20.75 -4.10 15.49
CA VAL A 321 21.65 -3.93 16.65
C VAL A 321 20.93 -3.49 17.93
N GLY A 322 19.60 -3.46 17.93
CA GLY A 322 18.79 -3.14 19.12
C GLY A 322 18.52 -1.65 19.35
N ALA A 323 18.93 -0.76 18.44
CA ALA A 323 18.60 0.67 18.56
C ALA A 323 17.08 0.91 18.38
N PRO A 324 16.51 1.96 18.98
CA PRO A 324 15.06 2.17 19.07
C PRO A 324 14.38 2.61 17.77
N LEU A 325 14.85 2.19 16.59
CA LEU A 325 14.32 2.56 15.27
C LEU A 325 13.66 1.39 14.54
N SER A 326 12.42 1.62 14.08
CA SER A 326 11.72 0.79 13.13
C SER A 326 11.12 1.70 12.06
N PRO A 327 11.62 1.70 10.81
CA PRO A 327 11.09 2.57 9.76
C PRO A 327 9.61 2.32 9.47
N ARG A 328 9.14 1.07 9.62
CA ARG A 328 7.71 0.73 9.53
C ARG A 328 6.92 1.46 10.60
N ASP A 329 7.34 1.33 11.86
CA ASP A 329 6.56 1.86 12.97
C ASP A 329 6.61 3.39 13.02
N LEU A 330 7.70 4.00 12.56
CA LEU A 330 7.81 5.45 12.35
C LEU A 330 6.75 5.94 11.35
N VAL A 331 6.65 5.30 10.18
CA VAL A 331 5.64 5.66 9.16
C VAL A 331 4.22 5.48 9.68
N LEU A 332 3.96 4.41 10.45
CA LEU A 332 2.62 4.14 11.00
C LEU A 332 2.23 5.14 12.08
N ASP A 333 3.13 5.44 13.02
CA ASP A 333 2.88 6.43 14.08
C ASP A 333 2.65 7.83 13.49
N LEU A 334 3.47 8.25 12.50
CA LEU A 334 3.26 9.52 11.80
C LEU A 334 1.93 9.54 11.04
N GLY A 335 1.58 8.45 10.34
CA GLY A 335 0.29 8.34 9.66
C GLY A 335 -0.90 8.43 10.62
N ASP A 336 -0.80 7.85 11.82
CA ASP A 336 -1.82 7.99 12.86
C ASP A 336 -1.89 9.41 13.42
N ALA A 337 -0.75 10.08 13.65
CA ALA A 337 -0.70 11.46 14.10
C ALA A 337 -1.39 12.40 13.10
N VAL A 338 -1.09 12.27 11.80
CA VAL A 338 -1.75 13.02 10.72
C VAL A 338 -3.28 12.83 10.73
N ARG A 339 -3.78 11.64 11.08
CA ARG A 339 -5.22 11.35 11.10
C ARG A 339 -5.96 11.91 12.32
N ARG A 340 -5.28 12.09 13.46
CA ARG A 340 -5.90 12.59 14.70
C ARG A 340 -6.37 14.06 14.59
N GLN A 341 -5.81 14.84 13.65
CA GLN A 341 -6.09 16.26 13.41
C GLN A 341 -5.81 17.16 14.63
N GLY A 342 -4.93 18.16 14.47
CA GLY A 342 -4.59 19.12 15.52
C GLY A 342 -3.09 19.39 15.65
N PRO A 343 -2.68 20.38 16.47
CA PRO A 343 -1.28 20.64 16.77
C PRO A 343 -0.69 19.44 17.51
N ILE A 344 0.31 18.81 16.90
CA ILE A 344 1.02 17.66 17.46
C ILE A 344 2.49 17.86 17.18
N ASP A 345 3.32 17.73 18.21
CA ASP A 345 4.76 17.61 18.04
C ASP A 345 5.10 16.25 17.40
N LEU A 346 5.59 16.27 16.17
CA LEU A 346 6.01 15.09 15.44
C LEU A 346 7.43 14.65 15.82
N ALA A 347 8.33 15.61 16.07
CA ALA A 347 9.76 15.40 16.27
C ALA A 347 10.14 15.68 17.74
N GLY A 348 10.29 14.62 18.52
CA GLY A 348 10.45 14.70 19.98
C GLY A 348 9.20 14.19 20.70
N GLY A 349 8.01 14.55 20.21
CA GLY A 349 6.72 14.04 20.70
C GLY A 349 6.32 12.67 20.12
N THR A 350 5.65 12.68 18.96
CA THR A 350 5.12 11.46 18.31
C THR A 350 6.23 10.44 18.03
N ILE A 351 7.34 10.92 17.48
CA ILE A 351 8.55 10.14 17.28
C ILE A 351 9.62 10.69 18.23
N ALA A 352 9.99 9.89 19.24
CA ALA A 352 11.01 10.27 20.21
C ALA A 352 12.34 10.63 19.53
N ALA A 353 13.05 11.63 20.05
CA ALA A 353 14.30 12.16 19.49
C ALA A 353 15.36 11.07 19.25
N GLU A 354 15.57 10.18 20.22
CA GLU A 354 16.48 9.02 20.14
C GLU A 354 16.21 8.13 18.90
N THR A 355 14.93 8.00 18.53
CA THR A 355 14.48 7.22 17.37
C THR A 355 14.96 7.85 16.08
N LEU A 356 14.80 9.17 16.00
CA LEU A 356 15.23 9.96 14.85
C LEU A 356 16.75 9.91 14.75
N TRP A 357 17.48 10.09 15.85
CA TRP A 357 18.95 10.02 15.90
C TRP A 357 19.53 8.62 15.63
N SER A 358 18.77 7.54 15.84
CA SER A 358 19.16 6.18 15.48
C SER A 358 19.25 5.90 13.96
N CYS A 359 18.71 6.78 13.11
CA CYS A 359 18.75 6.57 11.66
C CYS A 359 20.14 6.83 11.06
N MET A 360 20.75 5.82 10.45
CA MET A 360 22.07 5.98 9.80
C MET A 360 21.99 6.56 8.37
N CYS A 361 20.80 6.99 7.92
CA CYS A 361 20.56 7.52 6.58
C CYS A 361 21.04 6.63 5.40
N CYS A 362 21.21 5.32 5.62
CA CYS A 362 21.79 4.40 4.63
C CYS A 362 20.86 4.04 3.45
N GLY A 363 19.57 4.38 3.51
CA GLY A 363 18.63 4.16 2.41
C GLY A 363 18.06 2.75 2.24
N ALA A 364 18.50 1.75 3.03
CA ALA A 364 18.04 0.36 2.88
C ALA A 364 16.51 0.20 2.96
N CYS A 365 15.85 0.97 3.84
CA CYS A 365 14.39 0.97 4.00
C CYS A 365 13.64 1.52 2.79
N GLN A 366 14.18 2.57 2.15
CA GLN A 366 13.61 3.18 0.94
C GLN A 366 13.81 2.26 -0.26
N GLU A 367 14.98 1.65 -0.38
CA GLU A 367 15.30 0.77 -1.51
C GLU A 367 14.46 -0.52 -1.52
N ILE A 368 14.14 -1.06 -0.33
CA ILE A 368 13.31 -2.27 -0.21
C ILE A 368 11.80 -1.98 -0.23
N CYS A 369 11.38 -0.71 -0.17
CA CYS A 369 9.97 -0.36 -0.09
C CYS A 369 9.25 -0.69 -1.42
N PRO A 370 8.23 -1.58 -1.42
CA PRO A 370 7.57 -1.98 -2.66
C PRO A 370 6.70 -0.87 -3.28
N VAL A 371 6.34 0.13 -2.47
CA VAL A 371 5.50 1.28 -2.86
C VAL A 371 6.27 2.60 -2.89
N GLY A 372 7.59 2.58 -2.70
CA GLY A 372 8.44 3.75 -2.98
C GLY A 372 8.58 4.82 -1.89
N ILE A 373 8.19 4.55 -0.65
CA ILE A 373 8.24 5.53 0.46
C ILE A 373 9.68 5.97 0.79
N GLU A 374 9.86 7.29 0.88
CA GLU A 374 11.15 7.95 1.15
C GLU A 374 11.36 8.23 2.64
N HIS A 375 11.81 7.21 3.38
CA HIS A 375 11.94 7.33 4.84
C HIS A 375 13.09 8.26 5.29
N PRO A 376 14.33 8.17 4.76
CA PRO A 376 15.43 8.99 5.27
C PRO A 376 15.26 10.50 5.08
N PRO A 377 14.80 11.03 3.93
CA PRO A 377 14.54 12.47 3.78
C PRO A 377 13.52 13.01 4.81
N LEU A 378 12.49 12.21 5.13
CA LEU A 378 11.52 12.56 6.16
C LEU A 378 12.19 12.65 7.55
N VAL A 379 13.00 11.65 7.92
CA VAL A 379 13.75 11.65 9.19
C VAL A 379 14.73 12.82 9.28
N VAL A 380 15.46 13.12 8.21
CA VAL A 380 16.41 14.25 8.19
C VAL A 380 15.69 15.59 8.42
N ARG A 381 14.54 15.82 7.78
CA ARG A 381 13.77 17.04 8.03
C ARG A 381 13.22 17.10 9.46
N MET A 382 12.83 15.98 10.07
CA MET A 382 12.46 15.96 11.49
C MET A 382 13.66 16.25 12.41
N ARG A 383 14.87 15.77 12.07
CA ARG A 383 16.10 16.09 12.82
C ARG A 383 16.44 17.57 12.79
N ARG A 384 16.15 18.28 11.69
CA ARG A 384 16.37 19.73 11.61
C ARG A 384 15.59 20.48 12.68
N ARG A 385 14.35 20.07 12.93
CA ARG A 385 13.54 20.62 14.01
C ARG A 385 14.14 20.34 15.38
N LEU A 386 14.68 19.14 15.60
CA LEU A 386 15.38 18.82 16.84
C LEU A 386 16.64 19.69 17.02
N VAL A 387 17.41 19.90 15.96
CA VAL A 387 18.62 20.75 16.00
C VAL A 387 18.25 22.20 16.31
N GLU A 388 17.21 22.74 15.69
CA GLU A 388 16.69 24.08 15.99
C GLU A 388 16.26 24.24 17.45
N ARG A 389 15.72 23.17 18.06
CA ARG A 389 15.33 23.11 19.48
C ARG A 389 16.47 22.75 20.42
N ASP A 390 17.70 22.63 19.94
CA ASP A 390 18.88 22.19 20.70
C ASP A 390 18.76 20.75 21.28
N GLU A 391 17.90 19.91 20.71
CA GLU A 391 17.64 18.51 21.07
C GLU A 391 18.52 17.52 20.29
N LEU A 392 19.83 17.69 20.41
CA LEU A 392 20.84 16.85 19.78
C LEU A 392 21.88 16.35 20.81
N ASP A 393 22.55 15.26 20.47
CA ASP A 393 23.63 14.70 21.28
C ASP A 393 24.77 15.73 21.48
N PRO A 394 25.34 15.87 22.70
CA PRO A 394 26.42 16.82 22.97
C PRO A 394 27.64 16.67 22.05
N LEU A 395 28.02 15.44 21.69
CA LEU A 395 29.13 15.19 20.77
C LEU A 395 28.81 15.71 19.36
N LEU A 396 27.56 15.54 18.92
CA LEU A 396 27.11 16.09 17.65
C LEU A 396 27.14 17.62 17.66
N ARG A 397 26.74 18.25 18.77
CA ARG A 397 26.81 19.71 18.94
C ARG A 397 28.24 20.21 18.80
N THR A 398 29.16 19.62 19.57
CA THR A 398 30.59 19.93 19.46
C THR A 398 31.12 19.73 18.04
N THR A 399 30.71 18.67 17.35
CA THR A 399 31.13 18.41 15.97
C THR A 399 30.61 19.49 15.01
N LEU A 400 29.35 19.91 15.15
CA LEU A 400 28.76 20.98 14.32
C LEU A 400 29.46 22.32 14.57
N ASP A 401 29.75 22.64 15.84
CA ASP A 401 30.51 23.84 16.20
C ASP A 401 31.93 23.81 15.62
N GLN A 402 32.61 22.66 15.66
CA GLN A 402 33.92 22.49 15.04
C GLN A 402 33.86 22.70 13.53
N VAL A 403 32.87 22.13 12.84
CA VAL A 403 32.68 22.32 11.40
C VAL A 403 32.41 23.79 11.08
N ALA A 404 31.56 24.47 11.86
CA ALA A 404 31.25 25.88 11.66
C ALA A 404 32.48 26.79 11.86
N ASN A 405 33.27 26.53 12.91
CA ASN A 405 34.39 27.39 13.28
C ASN A 405 35.68 27.10 12.49
N THR A 406 35.92 25.84 12.11
CA THR A 406 37.21 25.41 11.52
C THR A 406 37.08 24.85 10.11
N GLY A 407 35.86 24.69 9.60
CA GLY A 407 35.60 24.08 8.29
C GLY A 407 35.86 22.57 8.23
N ASN A 408 36.07 21.91 9.37
CA ASN A 408 36.30 20.46 9.44
C ASN A 408 35.75 19.84 10.74
N SER A 409 35.50 18.54 10.72
CA SER A 409 34.91 17.79 11.84
C SER A 409 35.89 17.41 12.95
N PHE A 410 37.17 17.76 12.84
CA PHE A 410 38.18 17.45 13.85
C PHE A 410 38.49 18.67 14.74
N GLY A 411 37.99 19.86 14.40
CA GLY A 411 38.36 21.10 15.07
C GLY A 411 39.82 21.52 14.86
N GLU A 412 40.52 20.88 13.92
CA GLU A 412 41.94 21.08 13.71
C GLU A 412 42.22 22.28 12.78
N ASN A 413 43.38 22.91 12.97
CA ASN A 413 43.77 24.02 12.10
C ASN A 413 43.96 23.55 10.65
N PRO A 414 43.36 24.22 9.64
CA PRO A 414 43.51 23.85 8.22
C PRO A 414 44.97 23.71 7.74
N ARG A 415 45.92 24.41 8.38
CA ARG A 415 47.36 24.30 8.08
C ARG A 415 47.93 22.91 8.40
N LYS A 416 47.38 22.20 9.40
CA LYS A 416 47.80 20.84 9.77
C LYS A 416 47.31 19.77 8.78
N ARG A 417 46.37 20.09 7.87
CA ARG A 417 45.76 19.12 6.93
C ARG A 417 46.77 18.36 6.09
N GLY A 418 47.94 18.93 5.80
CA GLY A 418 49.01 18.28 5.04
C GLY A 418 50.05 17.56 5.89
N HIS A 419 49.98 17.59 7.23
CA HIS A 419 51.06 17.05 8.06
C HIS A 419 51.24 15.53 7.93
N TRP A 420 50.17 14.78 7.62
CA TRP A 420 50.24 13.34 7.37
C TRP A 420 51.20 12.97 6.23
N THR A 421 51.52 13.90 5.32
CA THR A 421 52.46 13.63 4.21
C THR A 421 53.92 13.60 4.66
N ARG A 422 54.24 14.09 5.87
CA ARG A 422 55.62 14.10 6.40
C ARG A 422 56.14 12.71 6.74
N GLU A 423 55.22 11.77 6.99
CA GLU A 423 55.53 10.38 7.35
C GLU A 423 55.69 9.50 6.11
N LEU A 424 55.48 10.04 4.91
CA LEU A 424 55.57 9.29 3.66
C LEU A 424 56.98 9.39 3.09
N GLU A 425 57.48 8.27 2.58
CA GLU A 425 58.79 8.19 1.90
C GLU A 425 58.79 8.88 0.53
N PHE A 426 57.62 9.30 0.03
CA PHE A 426 57.45 9.95 -1.26
C PHE A 426 56.81 11.34 -1.13
N ARG A 427 57.19 12.24 -2.04
CA ARG A 427 56.61 13.60 -2.09
C ARG A 427 55.16 13.55 -2.57
N VAL A 428 54.24 14.02 -1.75
CA VAL A 428 52.85 14.29 -2.15
C VAL A 428 52.75 15.73 -2.68
N LYS A 429 52.25 15.88 -3.91
CA LYS A 429 52.05 17.17 -4.60
C LYS A 429 50.97 18.00 -3.87
N ASP A 430 51.29 19.26 -3.51
CA ASP A 430 50.32 20.17 -2.87
C ASP A 430 49.61 21.01 -3.94
N LEU A 431 48.37 20.64 -4.28
CA LEU A 431 47.57 21.31 -5.30
C LEU A 431 47.25 22.79 -5.02
N ARG A 432 47.54 23.30 -3.82
CA ARG A 432 47.43 24.73 -3.48
C ARG A 432 48.65 25.54 -3.95
N ARG A 433 49.76 24.86 -4.23
CA ARG A 433 51.05 25.46 -4.59
C ARG A 433 51.51 25.05 -5.99
N GLU A 434 51.08 23.88 -6.44
CA GLU A 434 51.50 23.26 -7.69
C GLU A 434 50.25 22.92 -8.52
N PRO A 435 50.23 23.21 -9.84
CA PRO A 435 49.06 22.97 -10.69
C PRO A 435 48.74 21.47 -10.81
N ALA A 436 47.46 21.13 -10.98
CA ALA A 436 46.97 19.75 -10.92
C ALA A 436 47.36 18.83 -12.09
N GLU A 437 48.18 19.32 -13.04
CA GLU A 437 48.66 18.60 -14.24
C GLU A 437 48.93 17.12 -14.00
#